data_AF-A0A1F6WNB3-F1
#
_entry.id   AF-A0A1F6WNB3-F1
#
_cell.length_a   1.000
_cell.length_b   1.000
_cell.length_c   1.000
_cell.angle_alpha   90.00
_cell.angle_beta   90.00
_cell.angle_gamma   90.00
#
_symmetry.space_group_name_H-M   'P 1'
#
loop_
_entity.id
_entity.type
_entity.pdbx_description
1 polymer ?
#
loop_
_entity_poly.entity_id
_entity_poly.type
_entity_poly.pdbx_seq_one_letter_code
_entity_poly.pdbx_strand_id
1 'polypeptide(L)'
;MTTVNVRIDEKTKARATKVLSHIGLDMSSAVKVFLSQVIIEGGLPFKPKRSSKEIRAQWDKDIEEAVKTRNIFTSVDDILNDQTV
;
A
#
# COMPACT_ATOMS: atom_id res chain seq x y z
N MET A 1 -25.68 -8.37 14.52
CA MET A 1 -24.31 -8.66 14.06
C MET A 1 -24.37 -9.83 13.11
N THR A 2 -23.61 -9.80 12.01
CA THR A 2 -23.57 -10.88 11.02
C THR A 2 -22.18 -11.50 11.04
N THR A 3 -22.11 -12.84 11.06
CA THR A 3 -20.84 -13.59 11.11
C THR A 3 -20.40 -13.99 9.71
N VAL A 4 -19.12 -13.79 9.40
CA VAL A 4 -18.49 -14.25 8.14
C VAL A 4 -17.58 -15.42 8.47
N ASN A 5 -17.82 -16.58 7.85
CA ASN A 5 -16.95 -17.75 7.96
C ASN A 5 -16.10 -17.88 6.70
N VAL A 6 -14.78 -17.87 6.85
CA VAL A 6 -13.82 -17.99 5.73
C VAL A 6 -12.94 -19.21 5.95
N ARG A 7 -12.85 -20.09 4.95
CA ARG A 7 -11.89 -21.20 4.95
C ARG A 7 -10.55 -20.72 4.41
N ILE A 8 -9.50 -20.89 5.19
CA ILE A 8 -8.12 -20.57 4.80
C ILE A 8 -7.19 -21.69 5.26
N ASP A 9 -6.08 -21.86 4.56
CA ASP A 9 -5.02 -22.78 4.95
C ASP A 9 -4.32 -22.28 6.24
N GLU A 10 -3.90 -23.22 7.10
CA GLU A 10 -3.26 -22.92 8.38
C GLU A 10 -1.98 -22.10 8.21
N LYS A 11 -1.18 -22.37 7.17
CA LYS A 11 0.05 -21.61 6.89
C LYS A 11 -0.28 -20.17 6.53
N THR A 12 -1.34 -19.96 5.76
CA THR A 12 -1.79 -18.63 5.36
C THR A 12 -2.29 -17.84 6.57
N LYS A 13 -3.08 -18.48 7.44
CA LYS A 13 -3.54 -17.90 8.71
C LYS A 13 -2.36 -17.45 9.57
N ALA A 14 -1.40 -18.34 9.81
CA ALA A 14 -0.25 -18.04 10.67
C ALA A 14 0.59 -16.88 10.13
N ARG A 15 0.82 -16.83 8.81
CA ARG A 15 1.56 -15.73 8.18
C ARG A 15 0.80 -14.41 8.26
N ALA A 16 -0.50 -14.41 7.96
CA ALA A 16 -1.34 -13.22 8.04
C ALA A 16 -1.40 -12.68 9.47
N THR A 17 -1.64 -13.55 10.47
CA THR A 17 -1.64 -13.15 11.88
C THR A 17 -0.31 -12.52 12.28
N LYS A 18 0.82 -13.11 11.90
CA LYS A 18 2.15 -12.55 12.23
C LYS A 18 2.31 -11.13 11.67
N VAL A 19 1.96 -10.92 10.39
CA VAL A 19 2.05 -9.59 9.75
C VAL A 19 1.12 -8.59 10.44
N LEU A 20 -0.11 -8.98 10.73
CA LEU A 20 -1.07 -8.10 11.40
C LEU A 20 -0.67 -7.77 12.85
N SER A 21 -0.08 -8.72 13.57
CA SER A 21 0.45 -8.48 14.92
C SER A 21 1.60 -7.46 14.93
N HIS A 22 2.42 -7.40 13.88
CA HIS A 22 3.48 -6.38 13.78
C HIS A 22 2.92 -4.95 13.72
N ILE A 23 1.69 -4.78 13.23
CA ILE A 23 1.00 -3.48 13.14
C ILE A 23 -0.11 -3.33 14.19
N GLY A 24 -0.16 -4.22 15.19
CA GLY A 24 -1.12 -4.15 16.30
C GLY A 24 -2.58 -4.46 15.92
N LEU A 25 -2.81 -5.16 14.81
CA LEU A 25 -4.14 -5.53 14.33
C LEU A 25 -4.46 -7.00 14.58
N ASP A 26 -5.71 -7.26 14.99
CA ASP A 26 -6.29 -8.60 15.00
C ASP A 26 -6.84 -8.98 13.62
N MET A 27 -6.93 -10.29 13.34
CA MET A 27 -7.52 -10.83 12.11
C MET A 27 -8.93 -10.28 11.84
N SER A 28 -9.76 -10.18 12.86
CA SER A 28 -11.14 -9.71 12.73
C SER A 28 -11.19 -8.23 12.35
N SER A 29 -10.30 -7.43 12.93
CA SER A 29 -10.18 -6.01 12.63
C SER A 29 -9.65 -5.78 11.21
N ALA A 30 -8.66 -6.58 10.79
CA ALA A 30 -8.13 -6.52 9.43
C ALA A 30 -9.20 -6.84 8.38
N VAL A 31 -10.04 -7.86 8.62
CA VAL A 31 -11.16 -8.20 7.73
C VAL A 31 -12.19 -7.07 7.67
N LYS A 32 -12.50 -6.41 8.79
CA LYS A 32 -13.39 -5.24 8.80
C LYS A 32 -12.84 -4.08 7.98
N VAL A 33 -11.55 -3.75 8.14
CA VAL A 33 -10.90 -2.69 7.37
C VAL A 33 -10.91 -3.02 5.89
N PHE A 34 -10.63 -4.27 5.52
CA PHE A 34 -10.68 -4.73 4.14
C PHE A 34 -12.08 -4.55 3.53
N LEU A 35 -13.13 -4.98 4.23
CA LEU A 35 -14.51 -4.80 3.75
C LEU A 35 -14.90 -3.32 3.67
N SER A 36 -14.42 -2.48 4.59
CA SER A 36 -14.65 -1.04 4.53
C SER A 36 -14.00 -0.42 3.28
N GLN A 37 -12.79 -0.85 2.92
CA GLN A 37 -12.13 -0.36 1.70
C GLN A 37 -12.86 -0.81 0.44
N VAL A 38 -13.38 -2.04 0.41
CA VAL A 38 -14.22 -2.52 -0.71
C VAL A 38 -15.44 -1.63 -0.92
N ILE A 39 -16.07 -1.18 0.17
CA ILE A 39 -17.24 -0.29 0.12
C ILE A 39 -16.85 1.10 -0.39
N ILE A 40 -15.73 1.66 0.08
CA ILE A 40 -15.27 3.01 -0.27
C ILE A 40 -14.88 3.08 -1.75
N GLU A 41 -14.09 2.13 -2.24
CA GLU A 41 -13.62 2.12 -3.62
C GLU A 41 -14.65 1.58 -4.62
N GLY A 42 -15.75 0.98 -4.15
CA GLY A 42 -16.75 0.34 -5.01
C GLY A 42 -16.19 -0.84 -5.80
N GLY A 43 -15.16 -1.51 -5.28
CA GLY A 43 -14.40 -2.53 -6.00
C GLY A 43 -13.42 -3.28 -5.09
N LEU A 44 -12.55 -4.12 -5.66
CA LEU A 44 -11.48 -4.74 -4.89
C LEU A 44 -10.41 -3.69 -4.56
N PRO A 45 -10.04 -3.51 -3.27
CA PRO A 45 -9.07 -2.50 -2.84
C PRO A 45 -7.63 -2.89 -3.22
N PHE A 46 -7.45 -4.06 -3.81
CA PHE A 46 -6.22 -4.45 -4.47
C PHE A 46 -6.55 -4.76 -5.92
N LYS A 47 -5.86 -4.12 -6.86
CA LYS A 47 -5.87 -4.54 -8.26
C LYS A 47 -5.16 -5.89 -8.37
N PRO A 48 -5.83 -6.98 -8.79
CA PRO A 48 -5.15 -8.26 -9.01
C PRO A 48 -4.23 -8.13 -10.22
N LYS A 49 -2.98 -7.74 -10.01
CA LYS A 49 -1.96 -7.65 -11.06
C LYS A 49 -1.18 -8.96 -11.12
N ARG A 50 -1.11 -9.54 -12.32
CA ARG A 50 -0.56 -10.89 -12.57
C ARG A 50 0.96 -10.93 -12.62
N SER A 51 1.65 -9.78 -12.56
CA SER A 51 3.11 -9.74 -12.63
C SER A 51 3.74 -8.59 -11.83
N SER A 52 4.84 -8.91 -11.14
CA SER A 52 5.68 -7.95 -10.41
C SER A 52 6.34 -6.90 -11.32
N LYS A 53 6.39 -7.15 -12.64
CA LYS A 53 6.92 -6.21 -13.65
C LYS A 53 5.97 -5.03 -13.90
N GLU A 54 4.67 -5.28 -13.90
CA GLU A 54 3.66 -4.22 -14.10
C GLU A 54 3.49 -3.30 -12.88
N ILE A 55 3.99 -3.73 -11.71
CA ILE A 55 4.07 -2.89 -10.53
C ILE A 55 5.16 -1.83 -10.73
N ARG A 56 6.38 -2.24 -11.09
CA ARG A 56 7.50 -1.30 -11.32
C ARG A 56 7.16 -0.28 -12.40
N ALA A 57 6.65 -0.72 -13.55
CA ALA A 57 6.33 0.18 -14.65
C ALA A 57 5.27 1.26 -14.32
N GLN A 58 4.36 0.99 -13.38
CA GLN A 58 3.40 2.00 -12.92
C GLN A 58 4.01 2.92 -11.84
N TRP A 59 4.82 2.36 -10.93
CA TRP A 59 5.55 3.16 -9.95
C TRP A 59 6.56 4.11 -10.61
N ASP A 60 7.26 3.67 -11.66
CA ASP A 60 8.13 4.51 -12.47
C ASP A 60 7.35 5.67 -13.11
N LYS A 61 6.16 5.43 -13.67
CA LYS A 61 5.31 6.48 -14.25
C LYS A 61 4.79 7.48 -13.22
N ASP A 62 4.33 7.01 -12.07
CA ASP A 62 3.87 7.87 -10.97
C ASP A 62 5.05 8.70 -10.37
N ILE A 63 6.28 8.14 -10.35
CA ILE A 63 7.49 8.89 -9.99
C ILE A 63 7.82 9.94 -11.07
N GLU A 64 7.75 9.59 -12.36
CA GLU A 64 8.01 10.54 -13.45
C GLU A 64 7.02 11.71 -13.46
N GLU A 65 5.74 11.47 -13.16
CA GLU A 65 4.73 12.55 -13.00
C GLU A 65 4.96 13.40 -11.74
N ALA A 66 5.42 12.79 -10.64
CA ALA A 66 5.75 13.51 -9.41
C ALA A 66 6.99 14.41 -9.57
N VAL A 67 8.02 13.94 -10.30
CA VAL A 67 9.22 14.73 -10.63
C VAL A 67 8.87 15.92 -11.54
N LYS A 68 7.88 15.77 -12.43
CA LYS A 68 7.47 16.82 -13.36
C LYS A 68 6.58 17.90 -12.72
N THR A 69 5.84 17.56 -11.67
CA THR A 69 4.82 18.44 -11.09
C THR A 69 5.36 19.31 -9.94
N ARG A 70 6.51 18.99 -9.36
CA ARG A 70 7.06 19.78 -8.26
C ARG A 70 8.56 19.61 -8.20
N ASN A 71 9.30 20.70 -8.44
CA ASN A 71 10.72 20.81 -8.11
C ASN A 71 11.00 20.18 -6.74
N ILE A 72 11.48 18.95 -6.75
CA ILE A 72 12.12 18.33 -5.60
C ILE A 72 13.56 18.08 -6.02
N PHE A 73 14.41 18.97 -5.51
CA PHE A 73 15.85 19.01 -5.59
C PHE A 73 16.47 17.59 -5.67
N THR A 74 17.00 17.24 -6.85
CA THR A 74 17.62 15.93 -7.11
C THR A 74 19.05 15.83 -6.57
N SER A 75 19.57 16.86 -5.91
CA SER A 75 20.91 16.79 -5.31
C SER A 75 20.99 17.60 -4.03
N VAL A 76 21.67 17.02 -3.03
CA VAL A 76 22.02 17.68 -1.75
C VAL A 76 22.80 18.98 -1.98
N ASP A 77 23.50 19.07 -3.11
CA ASP A 77 24.26 20.26 -3.54
C ASP A 77 23.37 21.48 -3.84
N ASP A 78 22.13 21.24 -4.29
CA ASP A 78 21.22 22.30 -4.71
C ASP A 78 20.42 22.88 -3.51
N ILE A 79 20.36 22.15 -2.39
CA ILE A 79 19.75 22.60 -1.12
C ILE A 79 20.67 23.60 -0.38
N LEU A 80 21.98 23.53 -0.60
CA LEU A 80 22.94 24.39 0.11
C LEU A 80 23.03 25.81 -0.47
N ASN A 81 22.55 26.05 -1.68
CA ASN A 81 22.66 27.34 -2.37
C ASN A 81 21.45 28.28 -2.16
N ASP A 82 20.38 27.82 -1.50
CA ASP A 82 19.21 28.65 -1.15
C ASP A 82 19.28 29.23 0.28
N GLN A 83 20.36 28.94 1.02
CA GLN A 83 20.61 29.45 2.38
C GLN A 83 21.81 30.41 2.48
N THR A 84 22.15 31.10 1.39
CA THR A 84 23.06 32.26 1.47
C THR A 84 22.42 33.48 0.82
N VAL A 85 21.96 34.37 1.69
CA VAL A 85 21.91 35.82 1.42
C VAL A 85 23.29 36.30 0.99
#